data_AF-A0ABD1WH07-F1
#
_entry.id   AF-A0ABD1WH07-F1
#
_cell.length_a   1.000
_cell.length_b   1.000
_cell.length_c   1.000
_cell.angle_alpha   90.00
_cell.angle_beta   90.00
_cell.angle_gamma   90.00
#
_symmetry.space_group_name_H-M   'P 1'
#
loop_
_entity.id
_entity.type
_entity.pdbx_description
1 polymer ?
#
loop_
_entity_poly.entity_id
_entity_poly.type
_entity_poly.pdbx_seq_one_letter_code
_entity_poly.pdbx_strand_id
1 'polypeptide(L)'
;MDAKPIIVKLDALRAYHSIDRALYAILVTELWRDPVESLQIIALWLWLEQVGFGKVTRKILTCSPLFINQTAEEAILCLKCIKDSLFIFSTEATDTKNLVTSSNNLITFLYTNAF
;
A
#
# COMPACT_ATOMS: atom_id res chain seq x y z
N MET A 1 -22.61 -10.11 32.15
CA MET A 1 -22.73 -9.98 30.68
C MET A 1 -21.73 -10.94 30.09
N ASP A 2 -22.19 -12.14 29.75
CA ASP A 2 -21.33 -13.21 29.23
C ASP A 2 -21.07 -12.94 27.76
N ALA A 3 -19.93 -12.32 27.46
CA ALA A 3 -19.51 -12.10 26.08
C ALA A 3 -19.23 -13.46 25.44
N LYS A 4 -20.16 -13.91 24.58
CA LYS A 4 -20.00 -15.12 23.78
C LYS A 4 -18.73 -14.98 22.93
N PRO A 5 -17.78 -15.92 23.00
CA PRO A 5 -16.56 -15.83 22.23
C PRO A 5 -16.89 -15.80 20.73
N ILE A 6 -16.37 -14.80 20.03
CA ILE A 6 -16.46 -14.72 18.58
C ILE A 6 -15.49 -15.77 18.02
N ILE A 7 -16.02 -16.92 17.64
CA ILE A 7 -15.24 -17.98 16.98
C ILE A 7 -15.18 -17.63 15.48
N VAL A 8 -14.07 -17.06 15.04
CA VAL A 8 -13.83 -16.84 13.61
C VAL A 8 -13.22 -18.10 13.00
N LYS A 9 -13.86 -18.65 11.96
CA LYS A 9 -13.31 -19.78 11.22
C LYS A 9 -12.03 -19.35 10.48
N LEU A 10 -10.99 -20.17 10.56
CA LEU A 10 -9.71 -19.92 9.87
C LEU A 10 -9.89 -19.66 8.37
N ASP A 11 -10.80 -20.38 7.72
CA ASP A 11 -11.09 -20.19 6.30
C ASP A 11 -11.72 -18.84 5.99
N ALA A 12 -12.51 -18.30 6.93
CA ALA A 12 -13.06 -16.95 6.80
C ALA A 12 -11.96 -15.88 6.92
N LEU A 13 -10.99 -16.06 7.83
CA LEU A 13 -9.82 -15.17 7.94
C LEU A 13 -8.96 -15.23 6.67
N ARG A 14 -8.73 -16.43 6.14
CA ARG A 14 -7.96 -16.64 4.91
C ARG A 14 -8.65 -16.02 3.69
N ALA A 15 -9.97 -16.14 3.60
CA ALA A 15 -10.75 -15.55 2.52
C ALA A 15 -10.75 -14.01 2.61
N TYR A 16 -10.82 -13.46 3.82
CA TYR A 16 -10.83 -12.01 4.05
C TYR A 16 -9.54 -11.34 3.54
N HIS A 17 -8.38 -11.95 3.81
CA HIS A 17 -7.07 -11.44 3.37
C HIS A 17 -6.58 -12.05 2.05
N SER A 18 -7.47 -12.66 1.27
CA SER A 18 -7.06 -13.36 0.04
C SER A 18 -6.37 -12.43 -0.97
N ILE A 19 -6.86 -11.20 -1.12
CA ILE A 19 -6.30 -10.19 -2.01
C ILE A 19 -4.91 -9.76 -1.53
N ASP A 20 -4.80 -9.39 -0.26
CA ASP A 20 -3.54 -8.91 0.35
C ASP A 20 -2.45 -9.97 0.24
N ARG A 21 -2.80 -11.23 0.50
CA ARG A 21 -1.87 -12.36 0.42
C ARG A 21 -1.47 -12.68 -1.01
N ALA A 22 -2.37 -12.52 -1.98
CA ALA A 22 -2.05 -12.70 -3.39
C ALA A 22 -1.08 -11.62 -3.88
N LEU A 23 -1.32 -10.36 -3.54
CA LEU A 23 -0.40 -9.26 -3.85
C LEU A 23 0.97 -9.46 -3.18
N TYR A 24 0.98 -9.85 -1.90
CA TYR A 24 2.22 -10.15 -1.19
C TYR A 24 3.01 -11.28 -1.89
N ALA A 25 2.32 -12.34 -2.32
CA ALA A 25 2.95 -13.42 -3.07
C ALA A 25 3.55 -12.90 -4.37
N ILE A 26 2.81 -12.12 -5.18
CA ILE A 26 3.33 -11.53 -6.43
C ILE A 26 4.60 -10.70 -6.15
N LEU A 27 4.57 -9.83 -5.14
CA LEU A 27 5.71 -8.98 -4.78
C LEU A 27 6.97 -9.81 -4.45
N VAL A 28 6.83 -10.86 -3.64
CA VAL A 28 7.98 -11.64 -3.16
C VAL A 28 8.43 -12.69 -4.17
N THR A 29 7.50 -13.39 -4.82
CA THR A 29 7.83 -14.57 -5.65
C THR A 29 7.97 -14.25 -7.13
N GLU A 30 7.22 -13.28 -7.65
CA GLU A 30 7.27 -12.94 -9.08
C GLU A 30 8.15 -11.70 -9.33
N LEU A 31 8.07 -10.70 -8.45
CA LEU A 31 8.82 -9.46 -8.56
C LEU A 31 10.11 -9.44 -7.74
N TRP A 32 10.37 -10.51 -6.97
CA TRP A 32 11.61 -10.71 -6.19
C TRP A 32 11.95 -9.57 -5.23
N ARG A 33 10.92 -8.89 -4.70
CA ARG A 33 11.11 -7.84 -3.70
C ARG A 33 11.45 -8.42 -2.34
N ASP A 34 12.12 -7.61 -1.54
CA ASP A 34 12.40 -7.95 -0.15
C ASP A 34 11.09 -8.23 0.62
N PRO A 35 11.00 -9.31 1.41
CA PRO A 35 9.78 -9.64 2.15
C PRO A 35 9.34 -8.58 3.15
N VAL A 36 10.28 -7.85 3.78
CA VAL A 36 9.97 -6.80 4.76
C VAL A 36 9.46 -5.56 4.04
N GLU A 37 10.12 -5.16 2.95
CA GLU A 37 9.65 -4.08 2.07
C GLU A 37 8.26 -4.38 1.53
N SER A 38 8.02 -5.61 1.06
CA SER A 38 6.72 -6.05 0.54
C SER A 38 5.61 -5.95 1.59
N LEU A 39 5.89 -6.27 2.85
CA LEU A 39 4.92 -6.07 3.94
C LEU A 39 4.59 -4.59 4.15
N GLN A 40 5.57 -3.71 4.07
CA GLN A 40 5.35 -2.26 4.21
C GLN A 40 4.52 -1.70 3.06
N ILE A 41 4.75 -2.16 1.83
CA ILE A 41 3.97 -1.79 0.65
C ILE A 41 2.50 -2.21 0.82
N ILE A 42 2.25 -3.46 1.22
CA ILE A 42 0.88 -3.95 1.48
C ILE A 42 0.22 -3.13 2.60
N ALA A 43 0.96 -2.82 3.68
CA ALA A 43 0.45 -2.01 4.77
C ALA A 43 0.07 -0.59 4.31
N LEU A 44 0.87 0.02 3.42
CA LEU A 44 0.55 1.33 2.84
C LEU A 44 -0.74 1.25 2.00
N TRP A 45 -0.88 0.25 1.13
CA TRP A 45 -2.08 0.12 0.30
C TRP A 45 -3.32 -0.10 1.13
N LEU A 46 -3.26 -0.93 2.18
CA LEU A 46 -4.37 -1.11 3.12
C LEU A 46 -4.69 0.18 3.89
N TRP A 47 -3.68 0.94 4.30
CA TRP A 47 -3.89 2.24 4.93
C TRP A 47 -4.59 3.23 3.99
N LEU A 48 -4.28 3.22 2.69
CA LEU A 48 -5.00 4.02 1.69
C LEU A 48 -6.49 3.64 1.62
N GLU A 49 -6.83 2.35 1.70
CA GLU A 49 -8.23 1.93 1.75
C GLU A 49 -8.94 2.47 2.99
N GLN A 50 -8.25 2.46 4.15
CA GLN A 50 -8.79 2.96 5.42
C GLN A 50 -9.06 4.46 5.41
N VAL A 51 -8.22 5.26 4.75
CA VAL A 51 -8.41 6.72 4.66
C VAL A 51 -9.35 7.15 3.53
N GLY A 52 -9.90 6.19 2.77
CA GLY A 52 -11.00 6.45 1.84
C GLY A 52 -10.68 6.30 0.35
N PHE A 53 -9.49 5.82 -0.06
CA PHE A 53 -9.11 5.64 -1.47
C PHE A 53 -9.78 4.42 -2.17
N GLY A 54 -10.81 3.85 -1.54
CA GLY A 54 -11.53 2.68 -2.06
C GLY A 54 -10.70 1.40 -2.02
N LYS A 55 -11.07 0.41 -2.83
CA LYS A 55 -10.46 -0.94 -2.83
C LYS A 55 -9.14 -0.97 -3.61
N VAL A 56 -8.14 -0.23 -3.13
CA VAL A 56 -6.81 -0.05 -3.76
C VAL A 56 -6.13 -1.40 -4.05
N THR A 57 -6.06 -2.29 -3.07
CA THR A 57 -5.43 -3.62 -3.20
C THR A 57 -6.09 -4.43 -4.32
N ARG A 58 -7.43 -4.40 -4.39
CA ARG A 58 -8.19 -5.07 -5.45
C ARG A 58 -7.86 -4.51 -6.83
N LYS A 59 -7.78 -3.18 -6.96
CA LYS A 59 -7.45 -2.52 -8.23
C LYS A 59 -6.04 -2.90 -8.69
N ILE A 60 -5.06 -2.84 -7.79
CA ILE A 60 -3.67 -3.19 -8.10
C ILE A 60 -3.54 -4.66 -8.52
N LEU A 61 -4.26 -5.58 -7.85
CA LEU A 61 -4.23 -7.00 -8.20
C LEU A 61 -4.76 -7.30 -9.62
N THR A 62 -5.60 -6.42 -10.17
CA THR A 62 -6.08 -6.56 -11.56
C THR A 62 -5.10 -6.04 -12.62
N CYS A 63 -4.01 -5.40 -12.20
CA CYS A 63 -2.99 -4.86 -13.10
C CYS A 63 -1.96 -5.93 -13.49
N SER A 64 -1.20 -5.67 -14.56
CA SER A 64 -0.09 -6.56 -14.93
C SER A 64 1.05 -6.50 -13.89
N PRO A 65 1.89 -7.54 -13.80
CA PRO A 65 3.04 -7.54 -12.88
C PRO A 65 3.95 -6.32 -13.04
N LEU A 66 4.10 -5.81 -14.27
CA LEU A 66 4.86 -4.58 -14.54
C LEU A 66 4.26 -3.36 -13.83
N PHE A 67 2.93 -3.19 -13.91
CA PHE A 67 2.24 -2.11 -13.22
C PHE A 67 2.28 -2.28 -11.70
N ILE A 68 2.10 -3.52 -11.20
CA ILE A 68 2.24 -3.81 -9.77
C ILE A 68 3.63 -3.40 -9.29
N ASN A 69 4.67 -3.69 -10.07
CA ASN A 69 6.04 -3.31 -9.73
C ASN A 69 6.24 -1.79 -9.72
N GLN A 70 5.68 -1.06 -10.69
CA GLN A 70 5.75 0.40 -10.71
C GLN A 70 5.03 1.02 -9.51
N THR A 71 3.83 0.52 -9.18
CA THR A 71 3.10 0.98 -8.00
C THR A 71 3.82 0.64 -6.69
N ALA A 72 4.56 -0.46 -6.65
CA ALA A 72 5.41 -0.82 -5.52
C ALA A 72 6.61 0.11 -5.34
N GLU A 73 7.29 0.52 -6.43
CA GLU A 73 8.34 1.55 -6.38
C GLU A 73 7.81 2.87 -5.81
N GLU A 74 6.63 3.29 -6.25
CA GLU A 74 6.00 4.53 -5.77
C GLU A 74 5.58 4.43 -4.32
N ALA A 75 5.08 3.27 -3.88
CA ALA A 75 4.78 3.02 -2.49
C ALA A 75 6.03 3.18 -1.60
N ILE A 76 7.19 2.69 -2.05
CA ILE A 76 8.47 2.86 -1.32
C ILE A 76 8.86 4.32 -1.25
N LEU A 77 8.73 5.07 -2.35
CA LEU A 77 9.00 6.50 -2.35
C LEU A 77 8.09 7.24 -1.37
N CYS A 78 6.79 6.92 -1.36
CA CYS A 78 5.85 7.48 -0.38
C CYS A 78 6.24 7.14 1.06
N LEU A 79 6.60 5.88 1.34
CA LEU A 79 7.02 5.45 2.67
C LEU A 79 8.30 6.17 3.14
N LYS A 80 9.26 6.38 2.24
CA LYS A 80 10.46 7.19 2.50
C LYS A 80 10.07 8.63 2.82
N CYS A 81 9.22 9.26 2.01
CA CYS A 81 8.72 10.60 2.27
C CYS A 81 7.96 10.70 3.61
N ILE A 82 7.17 9.70 3.99
CA ILE A 82 6.48 9.68 5.29
C ILE A 82 7.50 9.58 6.42
N LYS A 83 8.48 8.69 6.31
CA LYS A 83 9.53 8.54 7.34
C LYS A 83 10.38 9.80 7.48
N ASP A 84 10.76 10.40 6.36
CA ASP A 84 11.58 11.60 6.31
C ASP A 84 10.77 12.84 6.70
N SER A 85 9.47 12.92 6.36
CA SER A 85 8.59 13.99 6.85
C SER A 85 8.29 13.87 8.34
N LEU A 86 8.16 12.66 8.88
CA LEU A 86 8.11 12.46 10.34
C LEU A 86 9.42 12.89 11.00
N PHE A 87 10.56 12.69 10.34
CA PHE A 87 11.85 13.21 10.78
C PHE A 87 11.91 14.75 10.70
N ILE A 88 11.40 15.37 9.63
CA ILE A 88 11.32 16.83 9.46
C ILE A 88 10.29 17.45 10.43
N PHE A 89 9.17 16.79 10.73
CA PHE A 89 8.23 17.25 11.76
C PHE A 89 8.80 17.11 13.18
N SER A 90 9.76 16.20 13.40
CA SER A 90 10.53 16.13 14.65
C SER A 90 11.69 17.14 14.72
N THR A 91 12.04 17.77 13.60
CA THR A 91 13.14 18.74 13.47
C THR A 91 12.65 19.91 12.62
N GLU A 92 11.88 20.82 13.20
CA GLU A 92 11.26 21.91 12.45
C GLU A 92 12.27 22.69 11.57
N ALA A 93 11.80 23.04 10.35
CA ALA A 93 12.35 23.96 9.34
C ALA A 93 13.55 23.40 8.53
N THR A 94 13.55 23.27 7.20
CA THR A 94 13.01 24.12 6.11
C THR A 94 12.93 23.34 4.78
N ASP A 95 12.05 23.80 3.89
CA ASP A 95 12.03 23.65 2.42
C ASP A 95 12.07 22.25 1.76
N THR A 96 10.91 21.80 1.27
CA THR A 96 10.84 20.85 0.13
C THR A 96 9.74 21.22 -0.87
N LYS A 97 9.97 22.28 -1.65
CA LYS A 97 9.40 22.37 -3.00
C LYS A 97 10.36 21.59 -3.90
N ASN A 98 9.89 20.51 -4.55
CA ASN A 98 10.45 19.86 -5.78
C ASN A 98 10.41 18.31 -5.77
N LEU A 99 9.29 17.66 -5.43
CA LEU A 99 9.16 16.20 -5.59
C LEU A 99 7.88 15.74 -6.29
N VAL A 100 7.36 16.53 -7.24
CA VAL A 100 6.25 16.06 -8.10
C VAL A 100 6.52 16.43 -9.55
N THR A 101 7.38 15.65 -10.21
CA THR A 101 7.52 15.66 -11.67
C THR A 101 7.95 14.27 -12.16
N SER A 102 6.98 13.36 -12.24
CA SER A 102 6.99 12.34 -13.29
C SER A 102 5.57 11.92 -13.60
N SER A 103 5.29 11.85 -14.90
CA SER A 103 3.98 11.62 -15.46
C SER A 103 3.75 10.11 -15.50
N ASN A 104 3.15 9.57 -14.43
CA ASN A 104 2.35 8.33 -14.33
C ASN A 104 2.29 7.83 -12.87
N ASN A 105 2.14 8.75 -11.92
CA ASN A 105 2.28 8.44 -10.49
C ASN A 105 1.02 7.75 -9.91
N LEU A 106 1.17 6.96 -8.86
CA LEU A 106 0.10 6.46 -7.97
C LEU A 106 -0.84 7.59 -7.58
N ILE A 107 -0.30 8.80 -7.37
CA ILE A 107 -1.09 10.01 -7.13
C ILE A 107 -2.02 10.28 -8.31
N THR A 108 -1.53 10.29 -9.55
CA THR A 108 -2.37 10.45 -10.75
C THR A 108 -3.39 9.30 -10.88
N PHE A 109 -3.01 8.04 -10.61
CA PHE A 109 -3.94 6.90 -10.64
C PHE A 109 -5.05 7.03 -9.59
N LEU A 110 -4.70 7.44 -8.37
CA LEU A 110 -5.64 7.68 -7.27
C LEU A 110 -6.55 8.86 -7.59
N TYR A 111 -6.03 9.99 -8.09
CA TYR A 111 -6.83 11.15 -8.46
C TYR A 111 -7.80 10.88 -9.63
N THR A 112 -7.40 10.07 -10.61
CA THR A 112 -8.23 9.78 -11.80
C THR A 112 -9.32 8.74 -11.52
N ASN A 113 -9.16 7.90 -10.49
CA ASN A 113 -10.06 6.77 -10.20
C ASN A 113 -10.70 6.83 -8.79
N ALA A 114 -10.62 7.97 -8.11
CA ALA A 114 -11.24 8.23 -6.80
C ALA A 114 -12.55 9.04 -6.86
N PHE A 115 -13.06 9.31 -8.06
CA PHE A 115 -14.42 9.82 -8.30
C PHE A 115 -15.14 8.94 -9.31
#